data_AF-A0A940IBE6-F1
#
_entry.id   AF-A0A940IBE6-F1
#
_cell.length_a   1.000
_cell.length_b   1.000
_cell.length_c   1.000
_cell.angle_alpha   90.00
_cell.angle_beta   90.00
_cell.angle_gamma   90.00
#
_symmetry.space_group_name_H-M   'P 1'
#
loop_
_entity.id
_entity.type
_entity.pdbx_description
1 polymer ?
#
loop_
_entity_poly.entity_id
_entity_poly.type
_entity_poly.pdbx_seq_one_letter_code
_entity_poly.pdbx_strand_id
1 'polypeptide(L)' 'MDAKRELDWNQLLAMISSAENCAKSCGAFTILGKLAALRKSMARSNPNRKLLRAATAQFEKLQRELNVKQR' A
#
# COMPACT_ATOMS: atom_id res chain seq x y z
N MET A 1 21.19 -17.89 -4.13
CA MET A 1 21.08 -16.88 -3.05
C MET A 1 19.80 -16.09 -3.30
N ASP A 2 18.66 -16.65 -2.91
CA ASP A 2 17.37 -15.94 -3.01
C ASP A 2 17.23 -15.00 -1.81
N ALA A 3 17.85 -13.84 -1.94
CA ALA A 3 17.43 -12.69 -1.15
C ALA A 3 15.98 -12.41 -1.57
N LYS A 4 15.01 -12.97 -0.82
CA LYS A 4 13.69 -12.36 -0.65
C LYS A 4 13.96 -10.89 -0.38
N ARG A 5 13.91 -10.05 -1.42
CA ARG A 5 14.07 -8.60 -1.29
C ARG A 5 12.97 -8.19 -0.33
N GLU A 6 13.33 -8.00 0.94
CA GLU A 6 12.43 -7.39 1.91
C GLU A 6 12.00 -6.07 1.26
N LEU A 7 10.70 -5.97 0.99
CA LEU A 7 10.11 -4.86 0.27
C LEU A 7 10.46 -3.59 1.07
N ASP A 8 11.33 -2.74 0.54
CA ASP A 8 11.84 -1.60 1.29
C ASP A 8 10.74 -0.55 1.47
N TRP A 9 10.86 0.30 2.49
CA TRP A 9 9.88 1.34 2.83
C TRP A 9 9.52 2.22 1.63
N ASN A 10 10.53 2.59 0.83
CA ASN A 10 10.36 3.36 -0.40
C ASN A 10 9.63 2.58 -1.50
N GLN A 11 9.89 1.28 -1.62
CA GLN A 11 9.18 0.43 -2.59
C GLN A 11 7.70 0.30 -2.22
N LEU A 12 7.40 0.12 -0.93
CA LEU A 12 6.01 0.06 -0.45
C LEU A 12 5.28 1.39 -0.69
N LEU A 13 5.93 2.53 -0.44
CA LEU A 13 5.37 3.85 -0.74
C LEU A 13 5.05 4.03 -2.23
N ALA A 14 5.95 3.61 -3.12
CA ALA A 14 5.72 3.67 -4.56
C ALA A 14 4.53 2.77 -4.98
N MET A 15 4.43 1.56 -4.41
CA MET A 15 3.30 0.65 -4.67
C MET A 15 1.97 1.22 -4.17
N ILE A 16 1.94 1.81 -2.97
CA ILE A 16 0.76 2.49 -2.43
C ILE A 16 0.34 3.64 -3.36
N SER A 17 1.28 4.46 -3.82
CA SER A 17 0.96 5.57 -4.73
C SER A 17 0.42 5.09 -6.08
N SER A 18 0.96 4.00 -6.63
CA SER A 18 0.40 3.37 -7.84
C SER A 18 -1.03 2.88 -7.62
N ALA A 19 -1.30 2.23 -6.48
CA ALA A 19 -2.64 1.78 -6.13
C ALA A 19 -3.61 2.94 -5.87
N GLU A 20 -3.16 4.07 -5.31
CA GLU A 20 -3.97 5.29 -5.17
C GLU A 20 -4.43 5.79 -6.54
N ASN A 21 -3.52 5.88 -7.52
CA ASN A 21 -3.86 6.28 -8.89
C ASN A 21 -4.87 5.32 -9.51
N CYS A 22 -4.66 4.02 -9.31
CA CYS A 22 -5.54 2.99 -9.84
C CYS A 22 -6.93 3.04 -9.20
N ALA A 23 -7.02 3.20 -7.87
CA ALA A 23 -8.27 3.38 -7.15
C ALA A 23 -9.02 4.65 -7.57
N LYS A 24 -8.28 5.73 -7.87
CA LYS A 24 -8.85 6.98 -8.41
C LYS A 24 -9.46 6.76 -9.80
N SER A 25 -8.73 6.09 -10.70
CA SER A 25 -9.22 5.81 -12.06
C SER A 25 -10.44 4.89 -12.08
N CYS A 26 -10.52 3.93 -11.15
CA CYS A 26 -11.64 2.99 -11.04
C CYS A 26 -12.81 3.50 -10.19
N GLY A 27 -12.79 4.75 -9.71
CA GLY A 27 -13.84 5.30 -8.84
C GLY A 27 -13.94 4.62 -7.46
N ALA A 28 -12.90 3.90 -7.03
CA ALA A 28 -12.86 3.19 -5.75
C ALA A 28 -12.48 4.12 -4.59
N PHE A 29 -13.25 5.20 -4.38
CA PHE A 29 -12.94 6.28 -3.43
C PHE A 29 -12.71 5.80 -1.98
N THR A 30 -13.44 4.77 -1.54
CA THR A 30 -13.24 4.17 -0.21
C THR A 30 -11.85 3.56 -0.07
N ILE A 31 -11.37 2.86 -1.11
CA ILE A 31 -10.04 2.23 -1.11
C ILE A 31 -8.97 3.30 -1.23
N LEU A 32 -9.18 4.31 -2.08
CA LEU A 32 -8.31 5.47 -2.20
C LEU A 32 -8.10 6.16 -0.85
N GLY A 33 -9.17 6.38 -0.08
CA GLY A 33 -9.08 6.98 1.25
C GLY A 33 -8.25 6.14 2.23
N LYS A 34 -8.42 4.82 2.21
CA LYS A 34 -7.63 3.89 3.05
C LYS A 34 -6.15 3.86 2.64
N LEU A 35 -5.84 3.87 1.35
CA LEU A 35 -4.47 3.93 0.82
C LEU A 35 -3.78 5.25 1.20
N ALA A 36 -4.50 6.38 1.09
CA ALA A 36 -3.99 7.68 1.51
C ALA A 36 -3.72 7.77 3.01
N ALA A 37 -4.58 7.17 3.83
CA ALA A 37 -4.35 7.07 5.28
C ALA A 37 -3.12 6.22 5.60
N LEU A 38 -2.95 5.09 4.91
CA LEU A 38 -1.78 4.22 5.05
C LEU A 38 -0.48 4.97 4.67
N ARG A 39 -0.48 5.68 3.54
CA ARG A 39 0.66 6.49 3.09
C ARG A 39 1.02 7.57 4.10
N LYS A 40 0.03 8.28 4.66
CA LYS A 40 0.24 9.30 5.71
C LYS A 40 0.79 8.69 6.99
N SER A 41 0.29 7.52 7.40
CA SER A 41 0.80 6.80 8.58
C SER A 41 2.27 6.41 8.40
N MET A 42 2.63 5.90 7.21
CA MET A 42 4.01 5.59 6.88
C MET A 42 4.90 6.83 6.81
N ALA A 43 4.43 7.93 6.23
CA ALA A 43 5.21 9.18 6.13
C ALA A 43 5.52 9.81 7.50
N ARG A 44 4.66 9.56 8.51
CA ARG A 44 4.82 10.09 9.87
C ARG A 44 5.55 9.14 10.83
N SER A 45 5.74 7.89 10.43
CA SER A 45 6.32 6.86 11.30
C SER A 45 7.80 6.65 10.97
N ASN A 46 8.61 6.40 12.00
CA ASN A 46 9.98 5.97 11.79
C ASN A 46 10.00 4.59 11.13
N PRO A 47 10.71 4.40 10.00
CA PRO A 47 10.73 3.14 9.29
C PRO A 47 11.33 2.06 10.19
N ASN A 48 10.52 1.05 10.51
CA ASN A 48 10.98 -0.14 11.23
C ASN A 48 10.34 -1.39 10.63
N ARG A 49 11.00 -2.54 10.80
CA ARG A 49 10.57 -3.83 10.21
C ARG A 49 9.16 -4.26 10.61
N LYS A 50 8.71 -3.94 11.83
CA LYS A 50 7.38 -4.32 12.31
C LYS A 50 6.28 -3.50 11.62
N LEU A 51 6.48 -2.19 11.52
CA LEU A 51 5.60 -1.27 10.80
C LEU A 51 5.60 -1.56 9.31
N LEU A 52 6.75 -1.89 8.73
CA LEU A 52 6.87 -2.26 7.32
C LEU A 52 6.01 -3.49 7.03
N ARG A 53 6.15 -4.56 7.82
CA ARG A 53 5.31 -5.76 7.67
C ARG A 53 3.82 -5.46 7.86
N ALA A 54 3.47 -4.64 8.85
CA ALA A 54 2.08 -4.26 9.09
C ALA A 54 1.50 -3.44 7.92
N ALA A 55 2.27 -2.48 7.40
CA ALA A 55 1.88 -1.66 6.27
C ALA A 55 1.78 -2.47 4.97
N THR A 56 2.71 -3.40 4.72
CA THR A 56 2.63 -4.33 3.60
C THR A 56 1.37 -5.20 3.68
N ALA A 57 1.07 -5.78 4.84
CA ALA A 57 -0.14 -6.59 5.02
C ALA A 57 -1.44 -5.78 4.81
N GLN A 58 -1.48 -4.54 5.30
CA GLN A 58 -2.61 -3.64 5.06
C GLN A 58 -2.73 -3.28 3.58
N PHE A 59 -1.62 -2.95 2.92
CA PHE A 59 -1.57 -2.65 1.50
C PHE A 59 -2.06 -3.84 0.65
N GLU A 60 -1.58 -5.06 0.91
CA GLU A 60 -2.02 -6.27 0.18
C GLU A 60 -3.52 -6.50 0.31
N LYS A 61 -4.10 -6.26 1.50
CA LYS A 61 -5.56 -6.35 1.70
C LYS A 61 -6.29 -5.32 0.83
N LEU A 62 -5.83 -4.06 0.84
CA LEU A 62 -6.43 -2.99 0.03
C LEU A 62 -6.29 -3.26 -1.47
N GLN A 63 -5.16 -3.82 -1.90
CA GLN A 63 -4.91 -4.20 -3.29
C GLN A 63 -5.84 -5.33 -3.74
N ARG A 64 -6.12 -6.33 -2.87
CA ARG A 64 -7.12 -7.36 -3.16
C ARG A 64 -8.53 -6.77 -3.27
N GLU A 65 -8.92 -5.89 -2.32
CA GLU A 65 -10.20 -5.16 -2.40
C GLU A 65 -10.32 -4.37 -3.72
N LEU A 66 -9.22 -3.76 -4.17
CA LEU A 66 -9.19 -2.99 -5.42
C LEU A 66 -9.32 -3.88 -6.65
N ASN A 67 -8.58 -4.99 -6.71
CA ASN A 67 -8.66 -5.94 -7.82
C ASN A 67 -10.05 -6.56 -7.95
N VAL A 68 -10.76 -6.79 -6.84
CA VAL A 68 -12.15 -7.26 -6.87
C VAL A 68 -13.09 -6.21 -7.46
N LYS A 69 -12.85 -4.91 -7.19
CA LYS A 69 -13.65 -3.81 -7.75
C LYS A 69 -13.32 -3.48 -9.22
N GLN A 70 -12.19 -3.93 -9.74
CA GLN A 70 -11.80 -3.75 -11.13
C GLN A 70 -12.34 -4.82 -12.08
N ARG A 71 -12.78 -5.95 -11.53
CA ARG A 71 -13.52 -7.00 -12.25
C ARG A 71 -15.00 -6.69 -12.29
#